data_AF-A0AAW1M3Q3-F1
#
_entry.id   AF-A0AAW1M3Q3-F1
#
_cell.length_a   1.000
_cell.length_b   1.000
_cell.length_c   1.000
_cell.angle_alpha   90.00
_cell.angle_beta   90.00
_cell.angle_gamma   90.00
#
_symmetry.space_group_name_H-M   'P 1'
#
loop_
_entity.id
_entity.type
_entity.pdbx_description
1 polymer ?
#
loop_
_entity_poly.entity_id
_entity_poly.type
_entity_poly.pdbx_seq_one_letter_code
_entity_poly.pdbx_strand_id
1 'polypeptide(L)'
;MILFGDADVMVAGGTEASVDALSFAGFCRLKALSTKYNSSPFEASRPFDSGRDGFVIGEGSGVMVLEELEHAKERGAKIYAELCGYGMSGDAHHITQPHHDGRGAILAMTSALKQAGIRPNQVDYINAHATSTPLGDAIEATAIKALFGEHATSGALALSSTKGAIGHLLGAAGAVEAIFSVLAVHNGIAPLTLNLSQPDPVFEDAFMPLTVSKQISITAALSNSFGFGGTNTSLLFMKAP
;
A
#
# COMPACT_ATOMS: atom_id res chain seq x y z
N MET A 1 18.21 7.26 10.12
CA MET A 1 18.78 6.63 11.31
C MET A 1 19.82 5.60 10.93
N ILE A 2 19.48 4.38 10.50
CA ILE A 2 20.48 3.37 10.11
C ILE A 2 21.42 3.87 9.01
N LEU A 3 20.86 4.38 7.90
CA LEU A 3 21.67 4.95 6.80
C LEU A 3 22.60 6.11 7.20
N PHE A 4 22.32 6.78 8.32
CA PHE A 4 23.12 7.90 8.84
C PHE A 4 24.07 7.50 9.98
N GLY A 5 24.08 6.22 10.37
CA GLY A 5 24.90 5.72 11.47
C GLY A 5 24.37 6.02 12.87
N ASP A 6 23.09 6.41 13.01
CA ASP A 6 22.48 6.67 14.33
C ASP A 6 22.21 5.37 15.11
N ALA A 7 22.08 4.24 14.41
CA ALA A 7 21.83 2.92 14.98
C ALA A 7 22.14 1.81 13.95
N ASP A 8 22.58 0.64 14.39
CA ASP A 8 22.74 -0.54 13.52
C ASP A 8 21.44 -1.34 13.38
N VAL A 9 20.58 -1.29 14.40
CA VAL A 9 19.30 -2.02 14.48
C VAL A 9 18.19 -1.08 14.92
N MET A 10 17.04 -1.15 14.26
CA MET A 10 15.83 -0.41 14.62
C MET A 10 14.62 -1.34 14.66
N VAL A 11 13.83 -1.24 15.73
CA VAL A 11 12.49 -1.82 15.78
C VAL A 11 11.51 -0.75 15.29
N ALA A 12 10.93 -0.94 14.11
CA ALA A 12 10.07 0.05 13.46
C ALA A 12 8.73 -0.56 13.06
N GLY A 13 7.67 0.23 13.12
CA GLY A 13 6.33 -0.26 12.84
C GLY A 13 5.24 0.76 13.14
N GLY A 14 4.01 0.26 13.25
CA GLY A 14 2.83 1.03 13.59
C GLY A 14 1.82 0.18 14.35
N THR A 15 0.96 0.83 15.12
CA THR A 15 -0.14 0.20 15.85
C THR A 15 -1.34 1.12 15.87
N GLU A 16 -2.54 0.53 15.93
CA GLU A 16 -3.78 1.24 16.13
C GLU A 16 -4.79 0.35 16.85
N ALA A 17 -5.58 0.92 17.75
CA ALA A 17 -6.71 0.27 18.42
C ALA A 17 -7.86 1.27 18.63
N SER A 18 -8.39 1.79 17.52
CA SER A 18 -9.35 2.92 17.50
C SER A 18 -10.78 2.48 17.16
N VAL A 19 -11.13 1.22 17.47
CA VAL A 19 -12.50 0.70 17.36
C VAL A 19 -13.27 1.09 18.62
N ASP A 20 -13.58 2.38 18.73
CA ASP A 20 -14.33 2.96 19.82
C ASP A 20 -15.47 3.86 19.30
N ALA A 21 -16.42 4.18 20.19
CA ALA A 21 -17.63 4.90 19.83
C ALA A 21 -17.35 6.30 19.25
N LEU A 22 -16.35 7.02 19.77
CA LEU A 22 -16.05 8.38 19.32
C LEU A 22 -15.38 8.35 17.96
N SER A 23 -14.43 7.44 17.75
CA SER A 23 -13.74 7.25 16.48
C SER A 23 -14.70 6.86 15.37
N PHE A 24 -15.60 5.89 15.63
CA PHE A 24 -16.66 5.53 14.69
C PHE A 24 -17.57 6.72 14.37
N ALA A 25 -18.04 7.45 15.39
CA ALA A 25 -18.90 8.61 15.19
C ALA A 25 -18.22 9.71 14.36
N GLY A 26 -16.93 9.96 14.62
CA GLY A 26 -16.11 10.94 13.89
C GLY A 26 -15.97 10.59 12.42
N PHE A 27 -15.53 9.37 12.10
CA PHE A 27 -15.36 8.95 10.71
C PHE A 27 -16.71 8.80 9.95
N CYS A 28 -17.77 8.36 10.63
CA CYS A 28 -19.14 8.42 10.09
C CYS A 28 -19.53 9.85 9.72
N ARG A 29 -19.24 10.83 10.60
CA ARG A 29 -19.61 12.23 10.37
C ARG A 29 -18.83 12.84 9.20
N LEU A 30 -17.59 12.40 9.01
CA LEU A 30 -16.74 12.72 7.85
C LEU A 30 -17.18 12.03 6.56
N LYS A 31 -18.13 11.07 6.63
CA LYS A 31 -18.56 10.21 5.52
C LYS A 31 -17.40 9.39 4.94
N ALA A 32 -16.48 8.96 5.79
CA ALA A 32 -15.31 8.18 5.38
C ALA A 32 -15.54 6.67 5.46
N LEU A 33 -16.52 6.24 6.26
CA LEU A 33 -16.82 4.82 6.50
C LEU A 33 -17.81 4.26 5.48
N SER A 34 -17.66 2.97 5.18
CA SER A 34 -18.69 2.21 4.48
C SER A 34 -19.98 2.18 5.32
N THR A 35 -21.12 2.37 4.65
CA THR A 35 -22.45 2.36 5.30
C THR A 35 -23.47 1.51 4.56
N LYS A 36 -23.28 1.27 3.25
CA LYS A 36 -24.19 0.46 2.42
C LYS A 36 -24.21 -1.01 2.82
N TYR A 37 -23.11 -1.52 3.37
CA TYR A 37 -22.89 -2.96 3.59
C TYR A 37 -23.03 -3.39 5.05
N ASN A 38 -23.73 -2.62 5.89
CA ASN A 38 -23.94 -2.94 7.31
C ASN A 38 -24.62 -4.32 7.52
N SER A 39 -25.50 -4.74 6.61
CA SER A 39 -26.16 -6.05 6.66
C SER A 39 -25.31 -7.20 6.09
N SER A 40 -24.20 -6.88 5.41
CA SER A 40 -23.28 -7.86 4.80
C SER A 40 -21.82 -7.47 5.10
N PRO A 41 -21.36 -7.54 6.37
CA PRO A 41 -20.08 -6.93 6.79
C PRO A 41 -18.85 -7.44 6.05
N PHE A 42 -18.83 -8.72 5.65
CA PHE A 42 -17.72 -9.33 4.91
C PHE A 42 -17.54 -8.75 3.50
N GLU A 43 -18.54 -8.05 2.97
CA GLU A 43 -18.46 -7.39 1.66
C GLU A 43 -18.16 -5.89 1.77
N ALA A 44 -18.06 -5.33 2.98
CA ALA A 44 -18.03 -3.87 3.17
C ALA A 44 -16.73 -3.22 2.69
N SER A 45 -15.58 -3.84 2.95
CA SER A 45 -14.28 -3.38 2.45
C SER A 45 -14.03 -3.99 1.07
N ARG A 46 -14.10 -3.16 0.03
CA ARG A 46 -14.03 -3.55 -1.38
C ARG A 46 -13.15 -2.59 -2.18
N PRO A 47 -11.81 -2.61 -1.98
CA PRO A 47 -10.92 -1.73 -2.73
C PRO A 47 -11.09 -1.90 -4.22
N PHE A 48 -11.05 -0.80 -4.97
CA PHE A 48 -11.17 -0.77 -6.44
C PHE A 48 -12.51 -1.25 -7.05
N ASP A 49 -13.47 -1.72 -6.25
CA ASP A 49 -14.80 -2.12 -6.74
C ASP A 49 -15.69 -0.89 -6.97
N SER A 50 -16.50 -0.90 -8.02
CA SER A 50 -17.42 0.18 -8.38
C SER A 50 -18.48 0.46 -7.31
N GLY A 51 -18.81 -0.53 -6.47
CA GLY A 51 -19.79 -0.44 -5.40
C GLY A 51 -19.28 0.20 -4.11
N ARG A 52 -17.97 0.44 -3.99
CA ARG A 52 -17.32 0.98 -2.78
C ARG A 52 -17.91 2.31 -2.31
N ASP A 53 -18.00 2.50 -1.00
CA ASP A 53 -18.61 3.70 -0.41
C ASP A 53 -17.86 4.28 0.80
N GLY A 54 -16.71 3.72 1.16
CA GLY A 54 -15.91 4.13 2.31
C GLY A 54 -15.11 2.96 2.87
N PHE A 55 -14.17 3.26 3.77
CA PHE A 55 -13.36 2.22 4.39
C PHE A 55 -14.06 1.58 5.59
N VAL A 56 -13.56 0.43 6.03
CA VAL A 56 -13.95 -0.23 7.28
C VAL A 56 -12.81 -0.06 8.28
N ILE A 57 -13.07 0.47 9.48
CA ILE A 57 -12.04 0.62 10.52
C ILE A 57 -11.57 -0.77 10.95
N GLY A 58 -10.24 -0.98 10.99
CA GLY A 58 -9.63 -2.13 11.65
C GLY A 58 -8.60 -1.68 12.69
N GLU A 59 -8.10 -2.66 13.45
CA GLU A 59 -7.10 -2.47 14.50
C GLU A 59 -5.98 -3.52 14.39
N GLY A 60 -4.81 -3.21 14.94
CA GLY A 60 -3.68 -4.14 14.96
C GLY A 60 -2.33 -3.46 15.10
N SER A 61 -1.27 -4.23 14.85
CA SER A 61 0.09 -3.72 14.78
C SER A 61 0.92 -4.53 13.79
N GLY A 62 1.85 -3.85 13.12
CA GLY A 62 2.91 -4.46 12.34
C GLY A 62 4.24 -3.89 12.79
N VAL A 63 5.21 -4.75 13.06
CA VAL A 63 6.56 -4.37 13.50
C VAL A 63 7.59 -5.20 12.74
N MET A 64 8.64 -4.54 12.26
CA MET A 64 9.80 -5.16 11.63
C MET A 64 11.07 -4.76 12.38
N VAL A 65 12.04 -5.67 12.38
CA VAL A 65 13.41 -5.36 12.77
C VAL A 65 14.15 -4.97 11.50
N LEU A 66 14.57 -3.70 11.42
CA LEU A 66 15.43 -3.18 10.38
C LEU A 66 16.87 -3.21 10.88
N GLU A 67 17.81 -3.52 10.00
CA GLU A 67 19.20 -3.70 10.38
C GLU A 67 20.13 -3.29 9.24
N GLU A 68 21.29 -2.75 9.59
CA GLU A 68 22.36 -2.48 8.64
C GLU A 68 22.82 -3.80 7.98
N LEU A 69 23.05 -3.78 6.66
CA LEU A 69 23.19 -4.98 5.87
C LEU A 69 24.45 -5.78 6.23
N GLU A 70 25.58 -5.12 6.41
CA GLU A 70 26.83 -5.79 6.74
C GLU A 70 26.81 -6.30 8.19
N HIS A 71 26.27 -5.54 9.13
CA HIS A 71 26.00 -5.98 10.50
C HIS A 71 25.14 -7.25 10.54
N ALA A 72 24.06 -7.30 9.74
CA ALA A 72 23.20 -8.48 9.61
C ALA A 72 23.97 -9.69 9.04
N LYS A 73 24.80 -9.49 8.00
CA LYS A 73 25.61 -10.54 7.38
C LYS A 73 26.68 -11.09 8.32
N GLU A 74 27.40 -10.22 9.03
CA GLU A 74 28.47 -10.60 9.96
C GLU A 74 27.98 -11.56 11.05
N ARG A 75 26.76 -11.33 11.56
CA ARG A 75 26.14 -12.21 12.55
C ARG A 75 25.31 -13.37 11.96
N GLY A 76 25.26 -13.52 10.64
CA GLY A 76 24.50 -14.58 9.97
C GLY A 76 22.98 -14.48 10.14
N ALA A 77 22.43 -13.26 10.16
CA ALA A 77 20.99 -13.04 10.29
C ALA A 77 20.21 -13.55 9.06
N LYS A 78 18.98 -14.03 9.27
CA LYS A 78 18.06 -14.26 8.16
C LYS A 78 17.54 -12.92 7.65
N ILE A 79 17.82 -12.61 6.38
CA ILE A 79 17.34 -11.39 5.71
C ILE A 79 16.11 -11.74 4.86
N TYR A 80 15.02 -10.99 5.04
CA TYR A 80 13.76 -11.22 4.31
C TYR A 80 13.70 -10.44 3.00
N ALA A 81 14.08 -9.17 3.04
CA ALA A 81 14.13 -8.23 1.94
C ALA A 81 15.03 -7.04 2.35
N GLU A 82 15.44 -6.24 1.38
CA GLU A 82 16.11 -4.96 1.58
C GLU A 82 15.10 -3.81 1.39
N LEU A 83 15.12 -2.80 2.26
CA LEU A 83 14.36 -1.56 2.08
C LEU A 83 15.19 -0.59 1.23
N CYS A 84 15.02 -0.62 -0.09
CA CYS A 84 15.84 0.12 -1.04
C CYS A 84 15.33 1.54 -1.33
N GLY A 85 14.08 1.86 -0.96
CA GLY A 85 13.51 3.18 -1.22
C GLY A 85 12.47 3.60 -0.18
N TYR A 86 12.54 4.87 0.22
CA TYR A 86 11.58 5.56 1.08
C TYR A 86 11.18 6.89 0.44
N GLY A 87 10.16 6.84 -0.41
CA GLY A 87 9.62 8.00 -1.09
C GLY A 87 8.59 8.73 -0.24
N MET A 88 8.69 10.05 -0.17
CA MET A 88 7.75 10.91 0.54
C MET A 88 7.30 12.07 -0.35
N SER A 89 6.06 12.49 -0.20
CA SER A 89 5.54 13.71 -0.82
C SER A 89 4.39 14.30 -0.01
N GLY A 90 3.94 15.49 -0.41
CA GLY A 90 2.73 16.12 0.08
C GLY A 90 1.80 16.49 -1.08
N ASP A 91 0.49 16.28 -0.92
CA ASP A 91 -0.51 16.68 -1.93
C ASP A 91 -0.70 18.20 -2.01
N ALA A 92 -0.54 18.90 -0.89
CA ALA A 92 -0.77 20.34 -0.75
C ALA A 92 -2.13 20.81 -1.34
N HIS A 93 -3.19 20.02 -1.10
CA HIS A 93 -4.49 20.20 -1.74
C HIS A 93 -5.67 20.37 -0.76
N HIS A 94 -6.01 19.31 -0.04
CA HIS A 94 -7.17 19.27 0.85
C HIS A 94 -6.85 18.46 2.11
N ILE A 95 -7.57 18.71 3.20
CA ILE A 95 -7.32 18.06 4.50
C ILE A 95 -7.59 16.55 4.50
N THR A 96 -8.46 16.05 3.62
CA THR A 96 -8.87 14.64 3.57
C THR A 96 -8.98 14.05 2.17
N GLN A 97 -8.88 14.88 1.13
CA GLN A 97 -9.06 14.42 -0.25
C GLN A 97 -7.72 14.52 -0.97
N PRO A 98 -7.30 13.46 -1.68
CA PRO A 98 -6.10 13.52 -2.48
C PRO A 98 -6.29 14.49 -3.64
N HIS A 99 -5.18 15.02 -4.17
CA HIS A 99 -5.24 15.86 -5.35
C HIS A 99 -5.75 15.04 -6.56
N HIS A 100 -6.67 15.59 -7.35
CA HIS A 100 -7.40 14.89 -8.41
C HIS A 100 -6.51 14.28 -9.52
N ASP A 101 -5.34 14.86 -9.76
CA ASP A 101 -4.36 14.34 -10.73
C ASP A 101 -3.38 13.31 -10.14
N GLY A 102 -3.50 12.96 -8.86
CA GLY A 102 -2.66 11.98 -8.18
C GLY A 102 -1.19 12.36 -8.05
N ARG A 103 -0.81 13.63 -8.26
CA ARG A 103 0.60 14.07 -8.28
C ARG A 103 1.37 13.69 -7.02
N GLY A 104 0.76 13.79 -5.83
CA GLY A 104 1.43 13.38 -4.59
C GLY A 104 1.78 11.90 -4.57
N ALA A 105 0.84 11.02 -4.93
CA ALA A 105 1.09 9.58 -5.05
C ALA A 105 2.20 9.28 -6.08
N ILE A 106 2.17 9.93 -7.26
CA ILE A 106 3.21 9.81 -8.29
C ILE A 106 4.58 10.21 -7.73
N LEU A 107 4.67 11.35 -7.04
CA LEU A 107 5.92 11.85 -6.46
C LEU A 107 6.49 10.92 -5.40
N ALA A 108 5.64 10.35 -4.54
CA ALA A 108 6.07 9.40 -3.52
C ALA A 108 6.65 8.13 -4.17
N MET A 109 5.92 7.51 -5.10
CA MET A 109 6.42 6.31 -5.82
C MET A 109 7.68 6.62 -6.64
N THR A 110 7.71 7.74 -7.36
CA THR A 110 8.88 8.16 -8.16
C THR A 110 10.12 8.36 -7.28
N SER A 111 9.96 8.94 -6.10
CA SER A 111 11.06 9.16 -5.15
C SER A 111 11.60 7.86 -4.60
N ALA A 112 10.73 6.89 -4.28
CA ALA A 112 11.14 5.56 -3.84
C ALA A 112 11.93 4.81 -4.93
N LEU A 113 11.44 4.83 -6.17
CA LEU A 113 12.13 4.26 -7.34
C LEU A 113 13.51 4.90 -7.56
N LYS A 114 13.58 6.24 -7.46
CA LYS A 114 14.83 6.99 -7.63
C LYS A 114 15.87 6.62 -6.56
N GLN A 115 15.46 6.49 -5.31
CA GLN A 115 16.37 6.07 -4.23
C GLN A 115 16.88 4.64 -4.44
N ALA A 116 16.02 3.74 -4.91
CA ALA A 116 16.38 2.37 -5.22
C ALA A 116 17.19 2.20 -6.51
N GLY A 117 17.27 3.24 -7.35
CA GLY A 117 18.00 3.20 -8.61
C GLY A 117 17.35 2.31 -9.68
N ILE A 118 16.05 2.04 -9.60
CA ILE A 118 15.32 1.19 -10.55
C ILE A 118 14.26 1.97 -11.35
N ARG A 119 13.90 1.43 -12.52
CA ARG A 119 12.84 1.97 -13.38
C ARG A 119 11.47 1.37 -13.02
N PRO A 120 10.35 2.03 -13.40
CA PRO A 120 9.00 1.49 -13.17
C PRO A 120 8.80 0.06 -13.70
N ASN A 121 9.39 -0.29 -14.85
CA ASN A 121 9.28 -1.63 -15.45
C ASN A 121 10.09 -2.73 -14.74
N GLN A 122 10.73 -2.41 -13.62
CA GLN A 122 11.45 -3.36 -12.77
C GLN A 122 10.70 -3.65 -11.46
N VAL A 123 9.51 -3.05 -11.25
CA VAL A 123 8.64 -3.36 -10.11
C VAL A 123 7.71 -4.50 -10.48
N ASP A 124 7.67 -5.55 -9.68
CA ASP A 124 6.84 -6.72 -9.97
C ASP A 124 5.47 -6.63 -9.30
N TYR A 125 5.41 -6.01 -8.11
CA TYR A 125 4.20 -5.94 -7.30
C TYR A 125 3.99 -4.58 -6.64
N ILE A 126 2.75 -4.11 -6.57
CA ILE A 126 2.34 -2.97 -5.75
C ILE A 126 1.24 -3.41 -4.79
N ASN A 127 1.49 -3.24 -3.50
CA ASN A 127 0.46 -3.18 -2.48
C ASN A 127 -0.03 -1.72 -2.40
N ALA A 128 -1.20 -1.48 -2.98
CA ALA A 128 -1.81 -0.16 -3.06
C ALA A 128 -2.44 0.26 -1.73
N HIS A 129 -2.50 1.57 -1.50
CA HIS A 129 -3.16 2.12 -0.33
C HIS A 129 -4.69 1.96 -0.36
N ALA A 130 -5.30 1.91 -1.55
CA ALA A 130 -6.73 1.87 -1.83
C ALA A 130 -7.59 1.33 -0.67
N THR A 131 -8.42 2.23 -0.14
CA THR A 131 -9.12 2.07 1.14
C THR A 131 -10.58 1.71 0.95
N SER A 132 -11.03 1.40 -0.27
CA SER A 132 -12.44 1.25 -0.62
C SER A 132 -13.19 2.60 -0.62
N THR A 133 -12.48 3.69 -0.94
CA THR A 133 -13.10 5.01 -1.09
C THR A 133 -13.27 5.37 -2.56
N PRO A 134 -14.40 6.00 -2.98
CA PRO A 134 -14.63 6.31 -4.39
C PRO A 134 -13.51 7.12 -5.03
N LEU A 135 -13.14 8.26 -4.42
CA LEU A 135 -12.10 9.15 -4.97
C LEU A 135 -10.69 8.60 -4.78
N GLY A 136 -10.35 8.10 -3.58
CA GLY A 136 -8.99 7.68 -3.25
C GLY A 136 -8.49 6.55 -4.14
N ASP A 137 -9.29 5.49 -4.25
CA ASP A 137 -8.94 4.31 -5.05
C ASP A 137 -8.78 4.66 -6.54
N ALA A 138 -9.67 5.50 -7.10
CA ALA A 138 -9.61 5.90 -8.52
C ALA A 138 -8.38 6.79 -8.80
N ILE A 139 -8.05 7.69 -7.89
CA ILE A 139 -6.89 8.58 -8.01
C ILE A 139 -5.59 7.79 -7.90
N GLU A 140 -5.49 6.84 -6.96
CA GLU A 140 -4.31 5.98 -6.85
C GLU A 140 -4.15 5.07 -8.08
N ALA A 141 -5.24 4.45 -8.56
CA ALA A 141 -5.19 3.62 -9.78
C ALA A 141 -4.73 4.44 -10.99
N THR A 142 -5.22 5.67 -11.14
CA THR A 142 -4.79 6.58 -12.21
C THR A 142 -3.31 6.96 -12.07
N ALA A 143 -2.84 7.24 -10.85
CA ALA A 143 -1.44 7.53 -10.56
C ALA A 143 -0.52 6.35 -10.90
N ILE A 144 -0.94 5.13 -10.58
CA ILE A 144 -0.21 3.91 -10.94
C ILE A 144 -0.17 3.73 -12.46
N LYS A 145 -1.32 3.84 -13.15
CA LYS A 145 -1.39 3.75 -14.62
C LYS A 145 -0.48 4.78 -15.29
N ALA A 146 -0.46 6.02 -14.77
CA ALA A 146 0.36 7.11 -15.30
C ALA A 146 1.87 6.88 -15.10
N LEU A 147 2.29 6.42 -13.92
CA LEU A 147 3.72 6.23 -13.62
C LEU A 147 4.30 4.96 -14.29
N PHE A 148 3.54 3.88 -14.30
CA PHE A 148 4.02 2.57 -14.79
C PHE A 148 3.73 2.36 -16.28
N GLY A 149 2.84 3.14 -16.89
CA GLY A 149 2.58 3.16 -18.32
C GLY A 149 2.33 1.76 -18.89
N GLU A 150 3.10 1.38 -19.90
CA GLU A 150 3.00 0.07 -20.57
C GLU A 150 3.16 -1.11 -19.59
N HIS A 151 3.95 -0.96 -18.52
CA HIS A 151 4.15 -2.02 -17.53
C HIS A 151 2.84 -2.35 -16.77
N ALA A 152 2.02 -1.32 -16.51
CA ALA A 152 0.69 -1.50 -15.96
C ALA A 152 -0.31 -1.98 -17.01
N THR A 153 -0.35 -1.36 -18.19
CA THR A 153 -1.38 -1.66 -19.21
C THR A 153 -1.18 -2.99 -19.94
N SER A 154 0.02 -3.57 -19.91
CA SER A 154 0.29 -4.93 -20.40
C SER A 154 -0.12 -6.02 -19.42
N GLY A 155 -0.45 -5.67 -18.17
CA GLY A 155 -0.71 -6.62 -17.09
C GLY A 155 0.55 -7.29 -16.50
N ALA A 156 1.74 -6.78 -16.84
CA ALA A 156 3.00 -7.27 -16.29
C ALA A 156 3.19 -6.89 -14.81
N LEU A 157 2.69 -5.72 -14.41
CA LEU A 157 2.66 -5.26 -13.03
C LEU A 157 1.53 -5.94 -12.24
N ALA A 158 1.88 -6.69 -11.18
CA ALA A 158 0.88 -7.15 -10.22
C ALA A 158 0.46 -6.01 -9.28
N LEU A 159 -0.84 -5.88 -9.03
CA LEU A 159 -1.42 -4.83 -8.20
C LEU A 159 -2.53 -5.40 -7.32
N SER A 160 -2.55 -5.06 -6.03
CA SER A 160 -3.71 -5.33 -5.17
C SER A 160 -3.77 -4.39 -3.98
N SER A 161 -4.92 -4.36 -3.29
CA SER A 161 -5.02 -3.80 -1.94
C SER A 161 -5.51 -4.89 -0.99
N THR A 162 -4.77 -5.06 0.11
CA THR A 162 -5.07 -6.04 1.15
C THR A 162 -6.11 -5.56 2.16
N LYS A 163 -6.55 -4.29 2.10
CA LYS A 163 -7.56 -3.72 3.02
C LYS A 163 -8.94 -4.36 2.91
N GLY A 164 -9.23 -5.04 1.80
CA GLY A 164 -10.43 -5.87 1.68
C GLY A 164 -10.45 -7.02 2.70
N ALA A 165 -9.27 -7.53 3.09
CA ALA A 165 -9.13 -8.63 4.05
C ALA A 165 -9.10 -8.16 5.51
N ILE A 166 -8.38 -7.07 5.77
CA ILE A 166 -8.02 -6.64 7.14
C ILE A 166 -8.70 -5.34 7.59
N GLY A 167 -9.47 -4.69 6.71
CA GLY A 167 -9.95 -3.32 6.93
C GLY A 167 -8.81 -2.30 6.82
N HIS A 168 -9.09 -1.07 7.23
CA HIS A 168 -8.10 0.00 7.29
C HIS A 168 -7.58 0.16 8.71
N LEU A 169 -6.34 -0.28 8.94
CA LEU A 169 -5.70 -0.26 10.27
C LEU A 169 -5.10 1.09 10.68
N LEU A 170 -5.52 2.19 10.04
CA LEU A 170 -5.08 3.57 10.30
C LEU A 170 -3.55 3.67 10.53
N GLY A 171 -3.10 4.02 11.74
CA GLY A 171 -1.67 4.15 12.07
C GLY A 171 -0.83 2.87 11.90
N ALA A 172 -1.45 1.69 11.92
CA ALA A 172 -0.77 0.42 11.66
C ALA A 172 -0.75 0.01 10.19
N ALA A 173 -1.56 0.63 9.33
CA ALA A 173 -1.82 0.15 7.97
C ALA A 173 -0.52 0.03 7.15
N GLY A 174 0.28 1.09 7.10
CA GLY A 174 1.53 1.09 6.33
C GLY A 174 2.55 0.07 6.83
N ALA A 175 2.58 -0.22 8.14
CA ALA A 175 3.51 -1.21 8.69
C ALA A 175 3.09 -2.65 8.38
N VAL A 176 1.79 -2.96 8.52
CA VAL A 176 1.25 -4.29 8.19
C VAL A 176 1.33 -4.56 6.69
N GLU A 177 1.05 -3.56 5.86
CA GLU A 177 1.11 -3.68 4.39
C GLU A 177 2.54 -3.76 3.88
N ALA A 178 3.49 -3.06 4.53
CA ALA A 178 4.91 -3.25 4.26
C ALA A 178 5.35 -4.70 4.56
N ILE A 179 4.88 -5.30 5.65
CA ILE A 179 5.13 -6.71 5.96
C ILE A 179 4.56 -7.62 4.85
N PHE A 180 3.35 -7.36 4.35
CA PHE A 180 2.82 -8.11 3.21
C PHE A 180 3.67 -7.98 1.96
N SER A 181 4.18 -6.79 1.64
CA SER A 181 5.09 -6.60 0.50
C SER A 181 6.43 -7.32 0.70
N VAL A 182 7.01 -7.30 1.90
CA VAL A 182 8.22 -8.06 2.24
C VAL A 182 7.98 -9.57 2.10
N LEU A 183 6.84 -10.07 2.58
CA LEU A 183 6.47 -11.48 2.45
C LEU A 183 6.17 -11.86 0.99
N ALA A 184 5.62 -10.95 0.19
CA ALA A 184 5.41 -11.15 -1.23
C ALA A 184 6.76 -11.35 -1.96
N VAL A 185 7.75 -10.50 -1.69
CA VAL A 185 9.13 -10.64 -2.17
C VAL A 185 9.74 -11.97 -1.70
N HIS A 186 9.61 -12.28 -0.40
CA HIS A 186 10.23 -13.46 0.19
C HIS A 186 9.65 -14.79 -0.33
N ASN A 187 8.32 -14.87 -0.48
CA ASN A 187 7.61 -16.10 -0.83
C ASN A 187 7.28 -16.21 -2.32
N GLY A 188 7.40 -15.12 -3.09
CA GLY A 188 6.99 -15.07 -4.49
C GLY A 188 5.47 -15.22 -4.67
N ILE A 189 4.68 -14.63 -3.76
CA ILE A 189 3.21 -14.68 -3.82
C ILE A 189 2.66 -13.27 -3.67
N ALA A 190 2.01 -12.77 -4.72
CA ALA A 190 1.26 -11.51 -4.66
C ALA A 190 -0.14 -11.74 -4.03
N PRO A 191 -0.51 -11.03 -2.94
CA PRO A 191 -1.84 -11.07 -2.36
C PRO A 191 -2.95 -10.62 -3.31
N LEU A 192 -4.17 -11.13 -3.11
CA LEU A 192 -5.36 -10.67 -3.82
C LEU A 192 -5.99 -9.41 -3.22
N THR A 193 -6.85 -8.77 -4.00
CA THR A 193 -7.87 -7.80 -3.57
C THR A 193 -9.17 -8.55 -3.34
N LEU A 194 -9.67 -8.54 -2.10
CA LEU A 194 -10.99 -9.11 -1.78
C LEU A 194 -12.14 -8.19 -2.19
N ASN A 195 -13.31 -8.79 -2.42
CA ASN A 195 -14.58 -8.12 -2.72
C ASN A 195 -14.57 -7.27 -4.00
N LEU A 196 -13.68 -7.55 -4.94
CA LEU A 196 -13.63 -6.93 -6.27
C LEU A 196 -14.51 -7.72 -7.25
N SER A 197 -15.80 -7.36 -7.29
CA SER A 197 -16.82 -7.99 -8.13
C SER A 197 -17.01 -7.28 -9.48
N GLN A 198 -16.99 -5.96 -9.45
CA GLN A 198 -17.08 -5.09 -10.62
C GLN A 198 -15.97 -4.05 -10.50
N PRO A 199 -14.86 -4.20 -11.24
CA PRO A 199 -13.79 -3.23 -11.22
C PRO A 199 -14.24 -1.81 -11.58
N ASP A 200 -13.62 -0.83 -10.96
CA ASP A 200 -13.78 0.58 -11.31
C ASP A 200 -13.47 0.83 -12.80
N PRO A 201 -14.21 1.72 -13.50
CA PRO A 201 -13.97 2.02 -14.91
C PRO A 201 -12.55 2.50 -15.28
N VAL A 202 -11.73 2.95 -14.32
CA VAL A 202 -10.31 3.26 -14.56
C VAL A 202 -9.49 2.04 -15.01
N PHE A 203 -9.93 0.84 -14.62
CA PHE A 203 -9.32 -0.41 -14.99
C PHE A 203 -9.89 -0.89 -16.32
N GLU A 204 -9.00 -1.12 -17.28
CA GLU A 204 -9.34 -1.51 -18.66
C GLU A 204 -8.35 -2.57 -19.13
N ASP A 205 -8.82 -3.47 -20.00
CA ASP A 205 -8.01 -4.53 -20.61
C ASP A 205 -7.20 -5.34 -19.58
N ALA A 206 -5.86 -5.32 -19.70
CA ALA A 206 -4.95 -6.05 -18.82
C ALA A 206 -4.53 -5.27 -17.56
N PHE A 207 -4.85 -3.98 -17.46
CA PHE A 207 -4.61 -3.21 -16.23
C PHE A 207 -5.69 -3.54 -15.20
N MET A 208 -5.48 -4.61 -14.43
CA MET A 208 -6.44 -5.11 -13.44
C MET A 208 -5.79 -5.41 -12.09
N PRO A 209 -6.47 -5.10 -10.96
CA PRO A 209 -6.07 -5.61 -9.66
C PRO A 209 -6.22 -7.13 -9.61
N LEU A 210 -5.34 -7.80 -8.87
CA LEU A 210 -5.43 -9.23 -8.63
C LEU A 210 -6.70 -9.55 -7.81
N THR A 211 -7.51 -10.48 -8.31
CA THR A 211 -8.66 -11.05 -7.59
C THR A 211 -8.37 -12.43 -6.98
N VAL A 212 -7.21 -13.00 -7.30
CA VAL A 212 -6.71 -14.26 -6.76
C VAL A 212 -5.23 -14.11 -6.42
N SER A 213 -4.78 -14.79 -5.36
CA SER A 213 -3.35 -14.81 -5.02
C SER A 213 -2.56 -15.44 -6.16
N LYS A 214 -1.47 -14.78 -6.56
CA LYS A 214 -0.70 -15.16 -7.75
C LYS A 214 0.71 -15.55 -7.34
N GLN A 215 1.12 -16.79 -7.64
CA GLN A 215 2.51 -17.21 -7.52
C GLN A 215 3.32 -16.61 -8.68
N ILE A 216 4.22 -15.69 -8.37
CA ILE A 216 5.10 -15.00 -9.34
C ILE A 216 6.46 -14.72 -8.70
N SER A 217 7.52 -14.66 -9.49
CA SER A 217 8.80 -14.15 -8.96
C SER A 217 8.65 -12.65 -8.70
N ILE A 218 8.85 -12.23 -7.45
CA ILE A 218 8.79 -10.83 -7.02
C ILE A 218 10.19 -10.43 -6.56
N THR A 219 10.87 -9.65 -7.38
CA THR A 219 12.18 -9.08 -7.10
C THR A 219 12.05 -7.71 -6.45
N ALA A 220 11.05 -6.93 -6.85
CA ALA A 220 10.78 -5.61 -6.26
C ALA A 220 9.28 -5.40 -6.01
N ALA A 221 8.96 -4.90 -4.81
CA ALA A 221 7.59 -4.58 -4.40
C ALA A 221 7.48 -3.18 -3.81
N LEU A 222 6.44 -2.44 -4.19
CA LEU A 222 6.05 -1.18 -3.56
C LEU A 222 4.91 -1.38 -2.56
N SER A 223 4.91 -0.59 -1.49
CA SER A 223 3.79 -0.42 -0.57
C SER A 223 3.48 1.06 -0.39
N ASN A 224 2.26 1.46 -0.77
CA ASN A 224 1.81 2.83 -0.70
C ASN A 224 1.02 3.10 0.59
N SER A 225 1.19 4.29 1.16
CA SER A 225 0.44 4.74 2.34
C SER A 225 0.18 6.23 2.27
N PHE A 226 -1.10 6.61 2.24
CA PHE A 226 -1.53 8.01 2.09
C PHE A 226 -2.41 8.40 3.28
N GLY A 227 -2.12 9.53 3.89
CA GLY A 227 -2.78 9.99 5.11
C GLY A 227 -3.58 11.27 4.90
N PHE A 228 -4.50 11.54 5.83
CA PHE A 228 -5.10 12.86 5.95
C PHE A 228 -4.01 13.95 6.08
N GLY A 229 -4.34 15.16 5.61
CA GLY A 229 -3.37 16.23 5.39
C GLY A 229 -2.57 16.09 4.10
N GLY A 230 -2.79 15.02 3.33
CA GLY A 230 -2.12 14.79 2.06
C GLY A 230 -0.66 14.35 2.22
N THR A 231 -0.33 13.68 3.33
CA THR A 231 1.00 13.11 3.56
C THR A 231 1.10 11.76 2.88
N ASN A 232 2.08 11.59 1.98
CA ASN A 232 2.21 10.39 1.18
C ASN A 232 3.55 9.72 1.42
N THR A 233 3.53 8.39 1.52
CA THR A 233 4.72 7.55 1.62
C THR A 233 4.61 6.37 0.66
N SER A 234 5.73 6.00 0.06
CA SER A 234 5.88 4.78 -0.72
C SER A 234 7.17 4.09 -0.32
N LEU A 235 7.08 2.85 0.16
CA LEU A 235 8.22 2.03 0.54
C LEU A 235 8.51 1.03 -0.57
N LEU A 236 9.78 0.88 -0.95
CA LEU A 236 10.23 -0.07 -1.95
C LEU A 236 11.12 -1.13 -1.32
N PHE A 237 10.70 -2.38 -1.46
CA PHE A 237 11.44 -3.54 -0.97
C PHE A 237 11.96 -4.36 -2.15
N MET A 238 13.20 -4.84 -2.04
CA MET A 238 13.79 -5.74 -3.02
C MET A 238 14.23 -7.05 -2.37
N LYS A 239 14.32 -8.09 -3.20
CA LYS A 239 14.85 -9.39 -2.76
C LYS A 239 16.25 -9.20 -2.18
N ALA A 240 16.48 -9.79 -1.01
CA ALA A 240 17.76 -9.72 -0.34
C ALA A 240 18.89 -10.30 -1.22
N PRO A 241 20.10 -9.72 -1.18
CA PRO A 241 21.27 -10.18 -1.93
C PRO A 241 21.80 -11.55 -1.47
#